data_AF-A0A8T6RVD4-F1
#
_entry.id   AF-A0A8T6RVD4-F1
#
_cell.length_a   1.000
_cell.length_b   1.000
_cell.length_c   1.000
_cell.angle_alpha   90.00
_cell.angle_beta   90.00
_cell.angle_gamma   90.00
#
_symmetry.space_group_name_H-M   'P 1'
#
loop_
_entity.id
_entity.type
_entity.pdbx_description
1 polymer ?
#
loop_
_entity_poly.entity_id
_entity_poly.type
_entity_poly.pdbx_seq_one_letter_code
_entity_poly.pdbx_strand_id
1 'polypeptide(L)'
;SLSTFDLGVIRRLRTRDYEQRLYPVLRRGDRPDPEELADRVLPMMEEMLELTADEEAFGARLEGGEYVPELLFGDVEASAEIGAHPAAEWRRLHPHGRIEQR
;
A
#
# COMPACT_ATOMS: atom_id res chain seq x y z
N SER A 1 4.40 -1.66 -13.72
CA SER A 1 4.82 -0.27 -13.42
C SER A 1 3.63 0.50 -12.90
N LEU A 2 3.77 1.12 -11.73
CA LEU A 2 2.73 1.78 -10.91
C LEU A 2 2.16 3.06 -11.53
N SER A 3 1.86 3.03 -12.83
CA SER A 3 1.29 4.12 -13.62
C SER A 3 -0.12 4.57 -13.17
N THR A 4 -0.66 4.05 -12.07
CA THR A 4 -2.07 4.22 -11.69
C THR A 4 -2.30 5.27 -10.60
N PHE A 5 -1.31 5.59 -9.76
CA PHE A 5 -1.49 6.57 -8.67
C PHE A 5 -1.00 7.96 -9.07
N ASP A 6 -1.93 8.88 -9.37
CA ASP A 6 -1.62 10.29 -9.59
C ASP A 6 -1.47 11.02 -8.24
N LEU A 7 -0.24 11.02 -7.71
CA LEU A 7 0.11 11.77 -6.51
C LEU A 7 0.02 13.29 -6.69
N GLY A 8 0.01 13.78 -7.94
CA GLY A 8 -0.19 15.19 -8.25
C GLY A 8 -1.52 15.74 -7.75
N VAL A 9 -2.49 14.88 -7.43
CA VAL A 9 -3.75 15.29 -6.78
C VAL A 9 -3.52 16.01 -5.46
N ILE A 10 -2.46 15.68 -4.71
CA ILE A 10 -2.15 16.29 -3.41
C ILE A 10 -1.85 17.78 -3.59
N ARG A 11 -1.09 18.15 -4.64
CA ARG A 11 -0.79 19.55 -4.97
C ARG A 11 -2.00 20.33 -5.48
N ARG A 12 -3.04 19.64 -5.94
CA ARG A 12 -4.27 20.26 -6.49
C ARG A 12 -5.38 20.42 -5.46
N LEU A 13 -5.16 19.97 -4.22
CA LEU A 13 -6.10 20.17 -3.13
C LEU A 13 -6.26 21.68 -2.86
N ARG A 14 -7.51 22.12 -2.72
CA ARG A 14 -7.82 23.52 -2.44
C ARG A 14 -7.90 23.73 -0.94
N THR A 15 -7.71 24.95 -0.47
CA THR A 15 -7.90 25.34 0.94
C THR A 15 -9.19 24.79 1.54
N ARG A 16 -10.29 24.86 0.78
CA ARG A 16 -11.61 24.35 1.15
C ARG A 16 -11.62 22.83 1.47
N ASP A 17 -10.74 22.04 0.86
CA ASP A 17 -10.61 20.60 1.12
C ASP A 17 -9.97 20.36 2.50
N TYR A 18 -8.95 21.14 2.85
CA TYR A 18 -8.32 21.11 4.17
C TYR A 18 -9.30 21.55 5.27
N GLU A 19 -10.02 22.66 5.05
CA GLU A 19 -10.98 23.20 6.01
C GLU A 19 -12.14 22.25 6.33
N GLN A 20 -12.62 21.50 5.33
CA GLN A 20 -13.75 20.59 5.51
C GLN A 20 -13.35 19.18 5.94
N ARG A 21 -12.16 18.70 5.56
CA ARG A 21 -11.79 17.28 5.74
C ARG A 21 -10.66 17.06 6.74
N LEU A 22 -9.70 17.98 6.84
CA LEU A 22 -8.52 17.81 7.67
C LEU A 22 -8.59 18.64 8.96
N TYR A 23 -8.80 19.95 8.86
CA TYR A 23 -8.79 20.85 10.02
C TYR A 23 -9.84 20.57 11.11
N PRO A 24 -11.01 19.96 10.82
CA PRO A 24 -11.96 19.59 11.87
C PRO A 24 -11.49 18.43 12.76
N VAL A 25 -10.62 17.56 12.24
CA VAL A 25 -10.11 16.39 13.00
C VAL A 25 -8.78 16.68 13.71
N LEU A 26 -8.17 17.83 13.45
CA LEU A 26 -6.93 18.27 14.07
C LEU A 26 -7.19 19.25 15.23
N ARG A 27 -6.27 19.26 16.20
CA ARG A 27 -6.27 20.31 17.24
C ARG A 27 -5.94 21.66 16.61
N ARG A 28 -6.44 22.74 17.19
CA ARG A 28 -6.30 24.09 16.63
C ARG A 28 -4.85 24.52 16.39
N GLY A 29 -3.90 24.05 17.19
CA GLY A 29 -2.46 24.35 17.05
C GLY A 29 -1.70 23.44 16.09
N ASP A 30 -2.32 22.35 15.63
CA ASP A 30 -1.65 21.32 14.83
C ASP A 30 -2.05 21.40 13.35
N ARG A 31 -2.63 22.52 12.91
CA ARG A 31 -3.05 22.71 11.52
C ARG A 31 -1.82 22.99 10.67
N PRO A 32 -1.45 22.09 9.74
CA PRO A 32 -0.28 22.29 8.91
C PRO A 32 -0.57 23.33 7.82
N ASP A 33 0.48 23.98 7.34
CA ASP A 33 0.41 24.66 6.06
C ASP A 33 0.23 23.62 4.93
N PRO A 34 -0.71 23.82 3.99
CA PRO A 34 -0.94 22.90 2.88
C PRO A 34 0.27 22.61 1.99
N GLU A 35 1.11 23.61 1.71
CA GLU A 35 2.30 23.44 0.86
C GLU A 35 3.38 22.66 1.61
N GLU A 36 3.65 23.02 2.86
CA GLU A 36 4.59 22.29 3.71
C GLU A 36 4.16 20.84 3.93
N LEU A 37 2.86 20.59 4.09
CA LEU A 37 2.33 19.23 4.21
C LEU A 37 2.55 18.43 2.93
N ALA A 38 2.27 19.03 1.77
CA ALA A 38 2.48 18.37 0.49
C ALA A 38 3.96 18.04 0.25
N ASP A 39 4.87 18.96 0.59
CA ASP A 39 6.32 18.77 0.50
C ASP A 39 6.81 17.58 1.32
N ARG A 40 6.18 17.31 2.47
CA ARG A 40 6.55 16.18 3.34
C ARG A 40 5.90 14.87 2.93
N VAL A 41 4.62 14.91 2.54
CA VAL A 41 3.84 13.70 2.27
C VAL A 41 4.18 13.09 0.93
N LEU A 42 4.47 13.90 -0.10
CA LEU A 42 4.72 13.39 -1.44
C LEU A 42 5.93 12.43 -1.51
N PRO A 43 7.13 12.78 -1.01
CA PRO A 43 8.27 11.87 -1.05
C PRO A 43 8.00 10.57 -0.28
N MET A 44 7.31 10.66 0.86
CA MET A 44 6.92 9.49 1.65
C MET A 44 5.96 8.58 0.87
N MET A 45 5.00 9.15 0.15
CA MET A 45 4.09 8.35 -0.68
C MET A 45 4.78 7.76 -1.91
N GLU A 46 5.74 8.47 -2.50
CA GLU A 46 6.56 7.95 -3.61
C GLU A 46 7.35 6.73 -3.15
N GLU A 47 8.10 6.84 -2.05
CA GLU A 47 8.87 5.73 -1.47
C GLU A 47 7.98 4.54 -1.10
N MET A 48 6.82 4.79 -0.48
CA MET A 48 5.91 3.72 -0.06
C MET A 48 5.23 3.01 -1.24
N LEU A 49 5.10 3.68 -2.38
CA LEU A 49 4.45 3.10 -3.56
C LEU A 49 5.43 2.38 -4.49
N GLU A 50 6.73 2.64 -4.37
CA GLU A 50 7.75 1.91 -5.11
C GLU A 50 7.95 0.52 -4.50
N LEU A 51 7.69 -0.53 -5.31
CA LEU A 51 7.95 -1.89 -4.88
C LEU A 51 9.46 -2.12 -4.78
N THR A 52 9.87 -2.70 -3.67
CA THR A 52 11.21 -3.26 -3.52
C THR A 52 11.40 -4.47 -4.43
N ALA A 53 12.65 -4.86 -4.68
CA ALA A 53 12.97 -6.03 -5.50
C ALA A 53 12.32 -7.33 -4.96
N ASP A 54 12.23 -7.46 -3.63
CA ASP A 54 11.61 -8.64 -3.01
C ASP A 54 10.09 -8.64 -3.14
N GLU A 55 9.44 -7.47 -3.09
CA GLU A 55 8.00 -7.33 -3.36
C GLU A 55 7.65 -7.60 -4.83
N GLU A 56 8.48 -7.14 -5.77
CA GLU A 56 8.34 -7.49 -7.18
C GLU A 56 8.49 -9.02 -7.39
N ALA A 57 9.50 -9.62 -6.77
CA ALA A 57 9.72 -11.06 -6.82
C ALA A 57 8.55 -11.84 -6.21
N PHE A 58 8.02 -11.37 -5.07
CA PHE A 58 6.84 -11.93 -4.43
C PHE A 58 5.64 -11.90 -5.36
N GLY A 59 5.37 -10.76 -6.00
CA GLY A 59 4.29 -10.61 -6.98
C GLY A 59 4.41 -11.60 -8.13
N ALA A 60 5.60 -11.73 -8.73
CA ALA A 60 5.84 -12.67 -9.83
C ALA A 60 5.63 -14.13 -9.42
N ARG A 61 6.10 -14.52 -8.21
CA ARG A 61 5.87 -15.88 -7.68
C ARG A 61 4.40 -16.14 -7.38
N LEU A 62 3.72 -15.14 -6.82
CA LEU A 62 2.30 -15.22 -6.50
C LEU A 62 1.45 -15.41 -7.77
N GLU A 63 1.78 -14.72 -8.85
CA GLU A 63 1.15 -14.93 -10.17
C GLU A 63 1.42 -16.33 -10.73
N GLY A 64 2.59 -16.90 -10.44
CA GLY A 64 2.95 -18.29 -10.73
C GLY A 64 2.29 -19.33 -9.82
N GLY A 65 1.49 -18.91 -8.83
CA GLY A 65 0.84 -19.79 -7.87
C GLY A 65 1.71 -20.20 -6.69
N GLU A 66 2.85 -19.54 -6.47
CA GLU A 66 3.72 -19.76 -5.32
C GLU A 66 3.53 -18.64 -4.30
N TYR A 67 3.13 -19.01 -3.08
CA TYR A 67 2.98 -18.07 -1.98
C TYR A 67 4.22 -18.14 -1.07
N VAL A 68 5.10 -17.13 -1.15
CA VAL A 68 6.41 -17.11 -0.46
C VAL A 68 6.50 -15.86 0.44
N PRO A 69 5.82 -15.85 1.60
CA PRO A 69 5.73 -14.68 2.49
C PRO A 69 7.08 -14.22 3.04
N GLU A 70 8.10 -15.08 3.02
CA GLU A 70 9.46 -14.78 3.44
C GLU A 70 10.12 -13.69 2.59
N LEU A 71 9.66 -13.49 1.34
CA LEU A 71 10.09 -12.37 0.50
C LEU A 71 9.60 -11.01 1.06
N LEU A 72 8.48 -10.98 1.78
CA LEU A 72 7.93 -9.74 2.33
C LEU A 72 8.35 -9.50 3.78
N PHE A 73 8.42 -10.57 4.57
CA PHE A 73 8.56 -10.48 6.03
C PHE A 73 9.86 -11.09 6.56
N GLY A 74 10.67 -11.70 5.69
CA GLY A 74 11.84 -12.47 6.08
C GLY A 74 11.49 -13.80 6.75
N ASP A 75 12.50 -14.44 7.33
CA ASP A 75 12.33 -15.71 8.06
C ASP A 75 11.94 -15.43 9.52
N VAL A 76 10.68 -15.05 9.71
CA VAL A 76 10.08 -14.81 11.02
C VAL A 76 8.93 -15.79 11.25
N GLU A 77 8.59 -16.06 12.51
CA GLU A 77 7.51 -16.99 12.88
C GLU A 77 6.18 -16.67 12.17
N ALA A 78 5.87 -15.39 12.01
CA ALA A 78 4.70 -14.91 11.28
C ALA A 78 4.68 -15.37 9.80
N SER A 79 5.84 -15.53 9.14
CA SER A 79 5.91 -16.01 7.75
C SER A 79 5.40 -17.43 7.63
N ALA A 80 5.74 -18.30 8.60
CA ALA A 80 5.25 -19.67 8.63
C ALA A 80 3.73 -19.74 8.88
N GLU A 81 3.22 -18.90 9.79
CA GLU A 81 1.77 -18.82 10.07
C GLU A 81 0.99 -18.30 8.86
N ILE A 82 1.50 -17.26 8.20
CA ILE A 82 0.90 -16.65 7.02
C ILE A 82 0.93 -17.63 5.83
N GLY A 83 2.03 -18.38 5.66
CA GLY A 83 2.14 -19.43 4.63
C GLY A 83 1.12 -20.56 4.79
N ALA A 84 0.72 -20.87 6.02
CA ALA A 84 -0.32 -21.87 6.33
C ALA A 84 -1.74 -21.30 6.32
N HIS A 85 -1.93 -20.01 6.03
CA HIS A 85 -3.25 -19.39 6.05
C HIS A 85 -4.15 -19.94 4.92
N PRO A 86 -5.44 -20.25 5.16
CA PRO A 86 -6.32 -20.80 4.12
C PRO A 86 -6.40 -19.98 2.84
N ALA A 87 -6.25 -18.66 2.93
CA ALA A 87 -6.18 -17.79 1.75
C ALA A 87 -4.90 -17.99 0.92
N ALA A 88 -3.77 -18.28 1.56
CA ALA A 88 -2.52 -18.62 0.89
C ALA A 88 -2.64 -19.96 0.16
N GLU A 89 -3.19 -20.98 0.83
CA GLU A 89 -3.48 -22.27 0.22
C GLU A 89 -4.44 -22.15 -0.97
N TRP A 90 -5.53 -21.40 -0.81
CA TRP A 90 -6.48 -21.15 -1.89
C TRP A 90 -5.79 -20.47 -3.09
N ARG A 91 -4.96 -19.45 -2.85
CA ARG A 91 -4.25 -18.75 -3.92
C ARG A 91 -3.28 -19.65 -4.66
N ARG A 92 -2.58 -20.54 -3.93
CA ARG A 92 -1.70 -21.57 -4.50
C ARG A 92 -2.47 -22.55 -5.40
N LEU A 93 -3.66 -22.95 -4.99
CA LEU A 93 -4.54 -23.85 -5.76
C LEU A 93 -5.22 -23.14 -6.94
N HIS A 94 -5.35 -21.82 -6.89
CA HIS A 94 -6.06 -21.00 -7.87
C HIS A 94 -5.24 -19.75 -8.28
N PRO A 95 -4.10 -19.92 -9.00
CA PRO A 95 -3.23 -18.81 -9.41
C PRO A 95 -3.94 -17.75 -10.27
N HIS A 96 -4.99 -18.14 -11.00
CA HIS A 96 -5.83 -17.24 -11.79
C HIS A 96 -7.25 -17.08 -11.22
N GLY A 97 -7.51 -17.60 -10.02
CA GLY A 97 -8.80 -17.52 -9.36
C GLY A 97 -9.15 -16.06 -9.05
N ARG A 98 -10.30 -15.59 -9.56
CA ARG A 98 -10.92 -14.36 -9.08
C ARG A 98 -11.63 -14.67 -7.76
N ILE A 99 -11.43 -13.83 -6.75
CA ILE A 99 -12.29 -13.84 -5.56
C ILE A 99 -13.64 -13.30 -6.02
N GLU A 100 -14.60 -14.18 -6.26
CA GLU A 100 -15.99 -13.78 -6.43
C GLU A 100 -16.49 -13.34 -5.05
N GLN A 101 -16.52 -12.03 -4.81
CA GLN A 101 -17.18 -11.48 -3.62
C GLN A 101 -18.68 -11.69 -3.79
N ARG A 102 -19.27 -12.38 -2.81
CA ARG A 102 -20.69 -12.71 -2.73
C ARG A 102 -21.47 -11.61 -2.01
#